data_AF-A0A8C5KMV1-F1
#
_entry.id   AF-A0A8C5KMV1-F1
#
_cell.length_a   1.000
_cell.length_b   1.000
_cell.length_c   1.000
_cell.angle_alpha   90.00
_cell.angle_beta   90.00
_cell.angle_gamma   90.00
#
_symmetry.space_group_name_H-M   'P 1'
#
loop_
_entity.id
_entity.type
_entity.pdbx_description
1 polymer ?
#
loop_
_entity_poly.entity_id
_entity_poly.type
_entity_poly.pdbx_seq_one_letter_code
_entity_poly.pdbx_strand_id
1 'polypeptide(L)'
;VTIAALEAACRPSGRRPYKMQAFRIWDIHQKTFYLRNNQLIAGYLQGPNTKLEEKMDVVSVDPHTLFLGIHGGKLCLSCVKSGDDIRLQLEEVNITDLSKNKEQDKRFIFIRSEKGPTTSFESAACRGWFLSTALEADQPVGFTNTPEAPIMITKFYFQEDQ
;
A
#
# COMPACT_ATOMS: atom_id res chain seq x y z
N VAL A 1 47.20 22.73 32.18
CA VAL A 1 45.78 22.44 31.92
C VAL A 1 45.63 22.29 30.42
N THR A 2 45.62 21.07 29.92
CA THR A 2 45.51 20.78 28.48
C THR A 2 44.12 20.21 28.26
N ILE A 3 43.29 20.94 27.52
CA ILE A 3 41.86 20.66 27.32
C ILE A 3 41.73 19.48 26.36
N ALA A 4 40.97 18.47 26.78
CA ALA A 4 40.63 17.29 26.00
C ALA A 4 39.74 17.65 24.80
N ALA A 5 40.10 17.17 23.62
CA ALA A 5 39.18 17.11 22.47
C ALA A 5 38.31 15.85 22.62
N LEU A 6 37.02 16.05 22.89
CA LEU A 6 36.01 14.99 22.78
C LEU A 6 35.70 14.82 21.29
N GLU A 7 36.15 13.73 20.66
CA GLU A 7 35.61 13.31 19.37
C GLU A 7 34.16 12.84 19.59
N ALA A 8 33.21 13.67 19.19
CA ALA A 8 31.81 13.28 19.10
C ALA A 8 31.65 12.34 17.90
N ALA A 9 31.73 11.04 18.15
CA ALA A 9 31.29 10.03 17.21
C ALA A 9 29.79 10.25 16.90
N CYS A 10 29.50 10.78 15.70
CA CYS A 10 28.14 10.78 15.15
C CYS A 10 27.66 9.32 15.07
N ARG A 11 26.81 8.91 16.01
CA ARG A 11 26.08 7.66 15.91
C ARG A 11 25.20 7.75 14.64
N PRO A 12 25.26 6.79 13.71
CA PRO A 12 24.21 6.69 12.71
C PRO A 12 22.90 6.53 13.49
N SER A 13 21.92 7.38 13.19
CA SER A 13 20.58 7.26 13.74
C SER A 13 20.01 5.94 13.26
N GLY A 14 20.20 4.89 14.06
CA GLY A 14 19.60 3.59 13.83
C GLY A 14 18.09 3.77 13.90
N ARG A 15 17.46 4.06 12.76
CA ARG A 15 16.02 3.95 12.61
C ARG A 15 15.69 2.53 13.04
N ARG A 16 14.84 2.37 14.07
CA ARG A 16 14.28 1.05 14.35
C ARG A 16 13.64 0.58 13.04
N PRO A 17 14.02 -0.59 12.51
CA PRO A 17 13.40 -1.09 11.29
C PRO A 17 11.90 -1.12 11.55
N TYR A 18 11.14 -0.44 10.70
CA TYR A 18 9.70 -0.52 10.77
C TYR A 18 9.33 -2.00 10.60
N LYS A 19 8.56 -2.54 11.55
CA LYS A 19 8.15 -3.94 11.50
C LYS A 19 7.21 -4.10 10.32
N MET A 20 7.69 -4.77 9.28
CA MET A 20 6.86 -5.17 8.15
C MET A 20 5.96 -6.34 8.58
N GLN A 21 4.69 -6.28 8.21
CA GLN A 21 3.68 -7.28 8.54
C GLN A 21 2.94 -7.68 7.26
N ALA A 22 2.59 -8.95 7.13
CA ALA A 22 1.77 -9.42 6.02
C ALA A 22 0.28 -9.29 6.38
N PHE A 23 -0.53 -8.84 5.43
CA PHE A 23 -1.96 -8.69 5.57
C PHE A 23 -2.68 -9.38 4.41
N ARG A 24 -3.80 -10.03 4.70
CA ARG A 24 -4.76 -10.42 3.69
C ARG A 24 -5.70 -9.25 3.40
N ILE A 25 -6.00 -9.04 2.12
CA ILE A 25 -6.89 -7.99 1.64
C ILE A 25 -7.88 -8.58 0.62
N TRP A 26 -9.16 -8.26 0.80
CA TRP A 26 -10.20 -8.58 -0.17
C TRP A 26 -11.32 -7.57 -0.08
N ASP A 27 -12.02 -7.35 -1.19
CA ASP A 27 -13.11 -6.37 -1.23
C ASP A 27 -14.40 -6.92 -0.58
N ILE A 28 -15.40 -6.06 -0.40
CA ILE A 28 -16.70 -6.48 0.17
C ILE A 28 -17.47 -7.48 -0.72
N HIS A 29 -17.11 -7.61 -1.99
CA HIS A 29 -17.64 -8.60 -2.93
C HIS A 29 -16.81 -9.88 -2.96
N GLN A 30 -15.88 -10.06 -2.00
CA GLN A 30 -15.01 -11.23 -1.86
C GLN A 30 -13.98 -11.42 -2.98
N LYS A 31 -13.66 -10.36 -3.74
CA LYS A 31 -12.56 -10.40 -4.70
C LYS A 31 -11.23 -10.24 -3.96
N THR A 32 -10.32 -11.17 -4.19
CA THR A 32 -8.93 -11.13 -3.70
C THR A 32 -8.02 -10.54 -4.76
N PHE A 33 -6.82 -10.13 -4.35
CA PHE A 33 -5.82 -9.62 -5.27
C PHE A 33 -4.91 -10.73 -5.76
N TYR A 34 -4.54 -10.68 -7.03
CA TYR A 34 -3.52 -11.53 -7.63
C TYR A 34 -2.77 -10.76 -8.71
N LEU A 35 -1.55 -11.21 -9.03
CA LEU A 35 -0.74 -10.56 -10.06
C LEU A 35 -0.98 -11.17 -11.44
N ARG A 36 -1.19 -10.33 -12.45
CA ARG A 36 -1.24 -10.71 -13.88
C ARG A 36 -0.54 -9.65 -14.71
N ASN A 37 0.45 -10.05 -15.53
CA ASN A 37 1.22 -9.14 -16.38
C ASN A 37 1.79 -7.91 -15.64
N ASN A 38 2.30 -8.12 -14.42
CA ASN A 38 2.82 -7.07 -13.54
C ASN A 38 1.78 -5.99 -13.14
N GLN A 39 0.49 -6.31 -13.23
CA GLN A 39 -0.61 -5.50 -12.72
C GLN A 39 -1.34 -6.26 -11.63
N LEU A 40 -1.73 -5.54 -10.58
CA LEU A 40 -2.55 -6.08 -9.51
C LEU A 40 -4.00 -6.16 -10.01
N ILE A 41 -4.58 -7.35 -9.97
CA ILE A 41 -5.95 -7.64 -10.44
C ILE A 41 -6.81 -8.05 -9.26
N ALA A 42 -8.08 -7.63 -9.25
CA ALA A 42 -9.08 -8.10 -8.30
C ALA A 42 -10.03 -9.11 -8.94
N GLY A 43 -10.13 -10.32 -8.39
CA GLY A 43 -11.01 -11.35 -8.92
C GLY A 43 -11.28 -12.50 -7.98
N TYR A 44 -11.91 -13.55 -8.51
CA TYR A 44 -12.30 -14.73 -7.74
C TYR A 44 -11.32 -15.87 -8.01
N LEU A 45 -10.45 -16.16 -7.05
CA LEU A 45 -9.55 -17.31 -7.13
C LEU A 45 -10.25 -18.57 -6.61
N GLN A 46 -10.16 -19.67 -7.37
CA GLN A 46 -10.79 -20.95 -7.03
C GLN A 46 -9.81 -22.11 -7.16
N GLY A 47 -10.04 -23.14 -6.34
CA GLY A 47 -9.27 -24.39 -6.36
C GLY A 47 -7.77 -24.13 -6.25
N PRO A 48 -6.93 -24.65 -7.16
CA PRO A 48 -5.48 -24.50 -7.09
C PRO A 48 -5.00 -23.06 -7.32
N ASN A 49 -5.85 -22.16 -7.83
CA ASN A 49 -5.48 -20.76 -8.08
C ASN A 49 -5.50 -19.89 -6.83
N THR A 50 -6.04 -20.37 -5.70
CA THR A 50 -6.02 -19.63 -4.42
C THR A 50 -4.60 -19.34 -3.93
N LYS A 51 -3.62 -20.16 -4.33
CA LYS A 51 -2.18 -19.91 -4.06
C LYS A 51 -1.61 -18.68 -4.76
N LEU A 52 -2.33 -18.11 -5.74
CA LEU A 52 -1.94 -16.89 -6.45
C LEU A 52 -2.41 -15.62 -5.72
N GLU A 53 -3.13 -15.77 -4.60
CA GLU A 53 -3.55 -14.63 -3.79
C GLU A 53 -2.31 -13.87 -3.30
N GLU A 54 -2.26 -12.59 -3.63
CA GLU A 54 -1.22 -11.67 -3.16
C GLU A 54 -1.58 -11.16 -1.78
N LYS A 55 -0.62 -11.29 -0.86
CA LYS A 55 -0.68 -10.69 0.47
C LYS A 55 -0.02 -9.32 0.42
N MET A 56 -0.53 -8.40 1.24
CA MET A 56 0.00 -7.06 1.38
C MET A 56 1.09 -7.03 2.44
N ASP A 57 2.31 -6.68 2.04
CA ASP A 57 3.37 -6.28 2.94
C ASP A 57 3.10 -4.84 3.39
N VAL A 58 2.96 -4.64 4.70
CA VAL A 58 2.56 -3.36 5.29
C VAL A 58 3.66 -2.83 6.19
N VAL A 59 4.00 -1.56 5.99
CA VAL A 59 4.83 -0.78 6.91
C VAL A 59 4.03 0.43 7.38
N SER A 60 3.65 0.44 8.67
CA SER A 60 2.96 1.57 9.28
C SER A 60 3.91 2.75 9.47
N VAL A 61 3.55 3.89 8.89
CA VAL A 61 4.32 5.14 8.94
C VAL A 61 3.93 5.97 10.16
N ASP A 62 2.63 6.00 10.47
CA ASP A 62 1.99 6.54 11.66
C ASP A 62 0.64 5.79 11.88
N PRO A 63 -0.21 6.15 12.88
CA PRO A 63 -1.43 5.40 13.16
C PRO A 63 -2.44 5.27 12.01
N HIS A 64 -2.41 6.20 11.04
CA HIS A 64 -3.38 6.25 9.94
C HIS A 64 -2.72 6.23 8.57
N THR A 65 -1.40 6.22 8.48
CA THR A 65 -0.69 6.14 7.20
C THR A 65 0.25 4.95 7.14
N LEU A 66 0.34 4.36 5.96
CA LEU A 66 1.12 3.15 5.73
C LEU A 66 1.66 3.11 4.31
N PHE A 67 2.71 2.31 4.13
CA PHE A 67 3.15 1.83 2.83
C PHE A 67 2.53 0.45 2.57
N LEU A 68 2.20 0.19 1.31
CA LEU A 68 1.71 -1.10 0.82
C LEU A 68 2.70 -1.65 -0.20
N GLY A 69 3.03 -2.92 -0.09
CA GLY A 69 3.79 -3.65 -1.08
C GLY A 69 3.36 -5.10 -1.17
N ILE A 70 4.00 -5.81 -2.09
CA ILE A 70 3.86 -7.25 -2.28
C ILE A 70 5.26 -7.87 -2.47
N HIS A 71 5.31 -9.20 -2.54
CA HIS A 71 6.53 -9.98 -2.79
C HIS A 71 7.64 -9.70 -1.76
N GLY A 72 7.28 -9.61 -0.48
CA GLY A 72 8.19 -9.30 0.62
C GLY A 72 8.60 -7.83 0.63
N GLY A 73 7.71 -6.95 0.20
CA GLY A 73 7.90 -5.51 0.16
C GLY A 73 8.85 -5.04 -0.95
N LYS A 74 9.10 -5.85 -1.98
CA LYS A 74 9.99 -5.49 -3.11
C LYS A 74 9.27 -4.75 -4.24
N LEU A 75 7.95 -4.90 -4.31
CA LEU A 75 7.09 -4.20 -5.24
C LEU A 75 6.11 -3.35 -4.43
N CYS A 76 6.28 -2.03 -4.43
CA CYS A 76 5.40 -1.13 -3.69
C CYS A 76 4.30 -0.57 -4.57
N LEU A 77 3.10 -0.42 -3.99
CA LEU A 77 1.98 0.25 -4.61
C LEU A 77 2.25 1.76 -4.60
N SER A 78 2.08 2.42 -5.74
CA SER A 78 2.24 3.86 -5.86
C SER A 78 1.10 4.52 -6.62
N CYS A 79 0.86 5.78 -6.29
CA CYS A 79 -0.05 6.66 -7.00
C CYS A 79 0.73 7.55 -7.97
N VAL A 80 0.64 7.25 -9.26
CA VAL A 80 1.28 8.03 -10.32
C VAL A 80 0.25 8.96 -10.94
N LYS A 81 0.59 10.24 -11.01
CA LYS A 81 -0.22 11.27 -11.67
C LYS A 81 0.51 11.76 -12.91
N SER A 82 -0.16 11.67 -14.06
CA SER A 82 0.34 12.17 -15.35
C SER A 82 -0.74 13.04 -15.99
N GLY A 83 -0.59 14.37 -15.87
CA GLY A 83 -1.67 15.30 -16.21
C GLY A 83 -2.87 15.09 -15.30
N ASP A 84 -4.04 14.83 -15.88
CA ASP A 84 -5.28 14.55 -15.15
C ASP A 84 -5.49 13.06 -14.83
N ASP A 85 -4.61 12.20 -15.33
CA ASP A 85 -4.70 10.77 -15.18
C ASP A 85 -3.99 10.30 -13.90
N ILE A 86 -4.71 9.57 -13.06
CA ILE A 86 -4.22 9.04 -11.79
C ILE A 86 -4.34 7.52 -11.82
N ARG A 87 -3.21 6.85 -11.65
CA ARG A 87 -3.11 5.39 -11.81
C ARG A 87 -2.39 4.76 -10.64
N LEU A 88 -2.80 3.53 -10.34
CA LEU A 88 -2.08 2.63 -9.46
C LEU A 88 -0.97 1.95 -10.26
N GLN A 89 0.24 1.95 -9.72
CA GLN A 89 1.37 1.25 -10.30
C GLN A 89 2.09 0.43 -9.23
N LEU A 90 2.71 -0.67 -9.66
CA LEU A 90 3.69 -1.41 -8.88
C LEU A 90 5.08 -0.94 -9.30
N GLU A 91 5.87 -0.43 -8.35
CA GLU A 91 7.25 -0.01 -8.58
C GLU A 91 8.21 -0.93 -7.82
N GLU A 92 9.31 -1.29 -8.47
CA GLU A 92 10.38 -2.10 -7.89
C GLU A 92 11.25 -1.24 -6.94
N VAL A 93 10.77 -1.12 -5.71
CA VAL A 93 11.41 -0.41 -4.61
C VAL A 93 11.16 -1.19 -3.33
N ASN A 94 12.16 -1.27 -2.47
CA ASN A 94 11.99 -1.91 -1.18
C ASN A 94 11.20 -1.01 -0.23
N ILE A 95 10.12 -1.53 0.34
CA ILE A 95 9.23 -0.83 1.27
C ILE A 95 9.98 -0.27 2.50
N THR A 96 11.08 -0.92 2.92
CA THR A 96 11.88 -0.45 4.06
C THR A 96 12.78 0.75 3.73
N ASP A 97 13.01 1.01 2.45
CA ASP A 97 13.82 2.15 1.97
C ASP A 97 12.98 3.43 1.83
N LEU A 98 11.65 3.28 1.84
CA LEU A 98 10.69 4.36 1.80
C LEU A 98 10.68 5.15 3.11
N SER A 99 10.46 6.45 3.00
CA SER A 99 10.51 7.37 4.12
C SER A 99 9.53 8.52 3.94
N LYS A 100 8.60 8.69 4.89
CA LYS A 100 7.62 9.80 4.85
C LYS A 100 8.21 11.21 4.75
N ASN A 101 9.47 11.39 5.17
CA ASN A 101 10.16 12.67 5.12
C ASN A 101 10.73 12.99 3.73
N LYS A 102 10.69 12.06 2.77
CA LYS A 102 11.13 12.30 1.39
C LYS A 102 9.88 12.58 0.55
N GLU A 103 9.80 13.78 0.00
CA GLU A 103 8.64 14.19 -0.82
C GLU A 103 8.37 13.23 -1.99
N GLN A 104 9.43 12.70 -2.61
CA GLN A 104 9.29 11.73 -3.70
C GLN A 104 8.57 10.43 -3.27
N ASP A 105 8.69 10.04 -1.99
CA ASP A 105 8.12 8.80 -1.46
C ASP A 105 6.63 8.97 -1.09
N LYS A 106 6.11 10.20 -1.08
CA LYS A 106 4.72 10.50 -0.74
C LYS A 106 3.71 9.75 -1.62
N ARG A 107 4.10 9.42 -2.86
CA ARG A 107 3.29 8.62 -3.79
C ARG A 107 3.02 7.19 -3.34
N PHE A 108 3.83 6.66 -2.43
CA PHE A 108 3.67 5.32 -1.85
C PHE A 108 2.84 5.33 -0.56
N ILE A 109 2.52 6.51 -0.01
CA ILE A 109 1.80 6.63 1.26
C ILE A 109 0.31 6.54 1.01
N PHE A 110 -0.35 5.62 1.71
CA PHE A 110 -1.80 5.49 1.76
C PHE A 110 -2.31 5.86 3.14
N ILE A 111 -3.43 6.58 3.17
CA ILE A 111 -4.16 6.95 4.38
C ILE A 111 -5.22 5.87 4.60
N ARG A 112 -5.07 5.12 5.66
CA ARG A 112 -5.97 4.07 6.13
C ARG A 112 -7.12 4.69 6.92
N SER A 113 -8.35 4.39 6.54
CA SER A 113 -9.55 4.73 7.31
C SER A 113 -10.37 3.48 7.59
N GLU A 114 -10.63 3.21 8.86
CA GLU A 114 -11.45 2.08 9.31
C GLU A 114 -12.88 2.53 9.57
N LYS A 115 -13.84 1.81 9.01
CA LYS A 115 -15.28 2.00 9.22
C LYS A 115 -15.92 0.64 9.46
N GLY A 116 -16.14 0.32 10.74
CA GLY A 116 -16.61 -0.99 11.16
C GLY A 116 -15.60 -2.08 10.77
N PRO A 117 -16.02 -3.17 10.10
CA PRO A 117 -15.11 -4.25 9.71
C PRO A 117 -14.32 -3.96 8.43
N THR A 118 -14.62 -2.85 7.75
CA THR A 118 -14.01 -2.50 6.46
C THR A 118 -13.03 -1.34 6.60
N THR A 119 -12.03 -1.35 5.73
CA THR A 119 -10.98 -0.35 5.61
C THR A 119 -11.02 0.24 4.20
N SER A 120 -10.77 1.54 4.09
CA SER A 120 -10.50 2.21 2.81
C SER A 120 -9.10 2.81 2.83
N PHE A 121 -8.50 2.95 1.65
CA PHE A 121 -7.15 3.48 1.47
C PHE A 121 -7.20 4.67 0.51
N GLU A 122 -6.85 5.87 0.99
CA GLU A 122 -6.74 7.08 0.18
C GLU A 122 -5.27 7.34 -0.19
N SER A 123 -5.00 7.79 -1.40
CA SER A 123 -3.65 8.23 -1.78
C SER A 123 -3.26 9.52 -1.04
N ALA A 124 -2.13 9.52 -0.34
CA ALA A 124 -1.63 10.74 0.29
C ALA A 124 -1.08 11.76 -0.72
N ALA A 125 -0.62 11.30 -1.89
CA ALA A 125 -0.14 12.14 -2.99
C ALA A 125 -1.28 12.74 -3.81
N CYS A 126 -2.40 12.05 -3.95
CA CYS A 126 -3.60 12.49 -4.67
C CYS A 126 -4.82 12.40 -3.76
N ARG A 127 -5.02 13.43 -2.92
CA ARG A 127 -6.15 13.49 -1.99
C ARG A 127 -7.49 13.38 -2.72
N GLY A 128 -8.44 12.70 -2.11
CA GLY A 128 -9.74 12.35 -2.69
C GLY A 128 -9.73 11.12 -3.61
N TRP A 129 -8.56 10.53 -3.90
CA TRP A 129 -8.45 9.31 -4.69
C TRP A 129 -8.25 8.09 -3.81
N PHE A 130 -9.14 7.12 -3.93
CA PHE A 130 -9.19 5.92 -3.11
C PHE A 130 -8.82 4.69 -3.91
N LEU A 131 -8.05 3.77 -3.30
CA LEU A 131 -7.83 2.44 -3.83
C LEU A 131 -9.18 1.78 -4.08
N SER A 132 -9.33 1.18 -5.26
CA SER A 132 -10.62 0.71 -5.72
C SER A 132 -10.49 -0.51 -6.62
N THR A 133 -11.57 -1.27 -6.68
CA THR A 133 -11.76 -2.36 -7.64
C THR A 133 -13.05 -2.12 -8.40
N ALA A 134 -13.13 -2.63 -9.63
CA ALA A 134 -14.37 -2.62 -10.40
C ALA A 134 -15.39 -3.60 -9.82
N LEU A 135 -16.67 -3.43 -10.18
CA LEU A 135 -17.70 -4.41 -9.88
C LEU A 135 -17.42 -5.74 -10.57
N GLU A 136 -16.97 -5.68 -11.82
CA GLU A 136 -16.55 -6.83 -12.61
C GLU A 136 -15.30 -7.49 -12.03
N ALA A 137 -15.26 -8.81 -12.09
CA ALA A 137 -14.09 -9.58 -11.71
C ALA A 137 -12.97 -9.47 -12.76
N ASP A 138 -11.77 -9.79 -12.33
CA ASP A 138 -10.55 -9.84 -13.14
C ASP A 138 -10.17 -8.51 -13.81
N GLN A 139 -10.58 -7.41 -13.16
CA GLN A 139 -10.19 -6.05 -13.55
C GLN A 139 -9.00 -5.56 -12.72
N PRO A 140 -8.16 -4.68 -13.29
CA PRO A 140 -7.07 -4.06 -12.55
C PRO A 140 -7.57 -3.32 -11.30
N VAL A 141 -6.81 -3.44 -10.22
CA VAL A 141 -6.96 -2.56 -9.06
C VAL A 141 -6.48 -1.17 -9.47
N GLY A 142 -7.24 -0.15 -9.09
CA GLY A 142 -6.97 1.23 -9.51
C GLY A 142 -7.37 2.25 -8.47
N PHE A 143 -7.52 3.50 -8.89
CA PHE A 143 -8.03 4.56 -8.06
C PHE A 143 -9.37 5.09 -8.57
N THR A 144 -10.20 5.59 -7.66
CA THR A 144 -11.41 6.36 -7.97
C THR A 144 -11.48 7.61 -7.11
N ASN A 145 -12.01 8.70 -7.66
CA ASN A 145 -12.38 9.91 -6.92
C ASN A 145 -13.89 10.02 -6.65
N THR A 146 -14.66 8.99 -6.99
CA THR A 146 -16.11 8.89 -6.74
C THR A 146 -16.42 7.64 -5.91
N PRO A 147 -16.01 7.60 -4.63
CA PRO A 147 -16.12 6.41 -3.78
C PRO A 147 -17.58 5.99 -3.48
N GLU A 148 -18.57 6.87 -3.69
CA GLU A 148 -19.99 6.54 -3.57
C GLU A 148 -20.62 5.96 -4.85
N ALA A 149 -19.89 5.94 -5.98
CA ALA A 149 -20.39 5.39 -7.22
C ALA A 149 -20.62 3.87 -7.08
N PRO A 150 -21.76 3.32 -7.54
CA PRO A 150 -22.11 1.91 -7.31
C PRO A 150 -21.24 0.92 -8.09
N ILE A 151 -20.46 1.40 -9.06
CA ILE A 151 -19.62 0.60 -9.94
C ILE A 151 -18.17 0.42 -9.43
N MET A 152 -17.78 1.15 -8.38
CA MET A 152 -16.44 1.07 -7.79
C MET A 152 -16.53 0.65 -6.33
N ILE A 153 -15.67 -0.28 -5.93
CA ILE A 153 -15.58 -0.76 -4.55
C ILE A 153 -14.32 -0.23 -3.90
N THR A 154 -14.48 0.55 -2.84
CA THR A 154 -13.39 1.21 -2.08
C THR A 154 -13.27 0.68 -0.64
N LYS A 155 -14.06 -0.33 -0.31
CA LYS A 155 -14.13 -0.95 1.02
C LYS A 155 -13.53 -2.34 0.96
N PHE A 156 -12.57 -2.59 1.83
CA PHE A 156 -11.83 -3.84 1.89
C PHE A 156 -11.86 -4.40 3.31
N TYR A 157 -11.95 -5.71 3.43
CA TYR A 157 -11.50 -6.39 4.64
C TYR A 157 -9.97 -6.42 4.63
N PHE A 158 -9.37 -6.12 5.77
CA PHE A 158 -7.92 -5.98 5.88
C PHE A 158 -7.44 -6.54 7.21
N GLN A 159 -6.83 -7.73 7.15
CA GLN A 159 -6.53 -8.53 8.34
C GLN A 159 -5.06 -8.96 8.34
N GLU A 160 -4.38 -8.82 9.48
CA GLU A 160 -3.01 -9.31 9.64
C GLU A 160 -3.01 -10.83 9.45
N ASP A 161 -2.10 -11.30 8.59
CA ASP A 161 -1.90 -12.71 8.28
C ASP A 161 -0.99 -13.31 9.36
N GLN A 162 -1.60 -14.10 10.26
CA GLN A 162 -0.92 -14.72 11.41
C GLN A 162 -0.21 -16.02 11.04
#